data_AF-A0A3A5APE0-F1
#
_entry.id   AF-A0A3A5APE0-F1
#
_cell.length_a   1.000
_cell.length_b   1.000
_cell.length_c   1.000
_cell.angle_alpha   90.00
_cell.angle_beta   90.00
_cell.angle_gamma   90.00
#
_symmetry.space_group_name_H-M   'P 1'
#
loop_
_entity.id
_entity.type
_entity.pdbx_description
1 polymer ?
#
loop_
_entity_poly.entity_id
_entity_poly.type
_entity_poly.pdbx_seq_one_letter_code
_entity_poly.pdbx_strand_id
1 'polypeptide(L)'
;MATNRIFLFHIGLLLFVLTLLGGCVAPGSAIGVLNLNGRIEDYSASDEPLKVRVMLPKEYGLGGLDHVFGKPEDYGNFDRIELKEVDHSGSFTFRSEVVYHITFFLLPPLGIIPKAPPVPIYVVGFSDCPNEVYLVEFKNNAARYKAYLMPQKKELPLDKARWTIFEGSVQEVDIEGRKSLEITLRFKRT
;
A
#
# COMPACT_ATOMS: atom_id res chain seq x y z
N MET A 1 -1.70 56.68 -28.34
CA MET A 1 -2.70 55.61 -28.16
C MET A 1 -2.14 54.18 -28.24
N ALA A 2 -0.93 53.93 -28.77
CA ALA A 2 -0.37 52.57 -28.88
C ALA A 2 0.11 51.96 -27.55
N THR A 3 0.55 52.77 -26.59
CA THR A 3 1.12 52.34 -25.29
C THR A 3 0.11 51.64 -24.38
N ASN A 4 -1.18 52.01 -24.42
CA ASN A 4 -2.21 51.36 -23.59
C ASN A 4 -2.48 49.91 -24.00
N ARG A 5 -2.27 49.53 -25.27
CA ARG A 5 -2.55 48.16 -25.76
C ARG A 5 -1.53 47.15 -25.27
N ILE A 6 -0.25 47.56 -25.18
CA ILE A 6 0.83 46.70 -24.69
C ILE A 6 0.65 46.41 -23.20
N PHE A 7 0.27 47.43 -22.41
CA PHE A 7 0.05 47.28 -20.97
C PHE A 7 -1.11 46.33 -20.63
N LEU A 8 -2.24 46.45 -21.35
CA LEU A 8 -3.39 45.54 -21.22
C LEU A 8 -3.05 44.09 -21.56
N PHE A 9 -2.21 43.86 -22.57
CA PHE A 9 -1.77 42.51 -22.94
C PHE A 9 -0.91 41.85 -21.86
N HIS A 10 0.02 42.59 -21.24
CA HIS A 10 0.89 42.06 -20.17
C HIS A 10 0.10 41.75 -18.90
N ILE A 11 -0.87 42.59 -18.54
CA ILE A 11 -1.76 42.33 -17.40
C ILE A 11 -2.64 41.09 -17.67
N GLY A 12 -3.19 40.98 -18.89
CA GLY A 12 -3.98 39.80 -19.27
C GLY A 12 -3.17 38.51 -19.21
N LEU A 13 -1.93 38.52 -19.71
CA LEU A 13 -1.02 37.37 -19.64
C LEU A 13 -0.64 37.03 -18.20
N LEU A 14 -0.32 38.03 -17.37
CA LEU A 14 0.00 37.82 -15.95
C LEU A 14 -1.17 37.24 -15.18
N LEU A 15 -2.38 37.76 -15.38
CA LEU A 15 -3.60 37.24 -14.75
C LEU A 15 -3.91 35.82 -15.22
N PHE A 16 -3.74 35.53 -16.51
CA PHE A 16 -3.90 34.19 -17.05
C PHE A 16 -2.89 33.20 -16.43
N VAL A 17 -1.62 33.60 -16.34
CA VAL A 17 -0.57 32.81 -15.67
C VAL A 17 -0.88 32.62 -14.19
N LEU A 18 -1.33 33.66 -13.47
CA LEU A 18 -1.73 33.55 -12.06
C LEU A 18 -2.94 32.64 -11.87
N THR A 19 -3.92 32.66 -12.77
CA THR A 19 -5.06 31.72 -12.74
C THR A 19 -4.66 30.28 -13.07
N LEU A 20 -3.65 30.07 -13.91
CA LEU A 20 -3.08 28.74 -14.18
C LEU A 20 -2.18 28.25 -13.03
N LEU A 21 -1.49 29.15 -12.34
CA LEU A 21 -0.67 28.85 -11.16
C LEU A 21 -1.52 28.61 -9.89
N GLY A 22 -2.76 29.11 -9.88
CA GLY A 22 -3.79 28.70 -8.93
C GLY A 22 -4.31 27.29 -9.22
N GLY A 23 -3.41 26.32 -9.30
CA GLY A 23 -3.76 24.91 -9.48
C GLY A 23 -4.73 24.48 -8.38
N CYS A 24 -5.96 24.14 -8.77
CA CYS A 24 -6.94 23.61 -7.85
C CYS A 24 -6.47 22.20 -7.47
N VAL A 25 -6.21 21.96 -6.19
CA VAL A 25 -6.02 20.61 -5.69
C VAL A 25 -7.40 20.08 -5.33
N ALA A 26 -7.85 19.04 -6.03
CA ALA A 26 -9.07 18.35 -5.64
C ALA A 26 -8.69 17.07 -4.89
N PRO A 27 -9.14 16.90 -3.63
CA PRO A 27 -9.01 15.61 -2.96
C PRO A 27 -9.88 14.58 -3.69
N GLY A 28 -9.29 13.43 -4.01
CA GLY A 28 -10.01 12.26 -4.50
C GLY A 28 -9.86 11.11 -3.52
N SER A 29 -10.89 10.29 -3.39
CA SER A 29 -10.81 8.99 -2.73
C SER A 29 -11.41 7.92 -3.63
N ALA A 30 -10.86 6.72 -3.53
CA ALA A 30 -11.37 5.54 -4.22
C ALA A 30 -11.30 4.33 -3.30
N ILE A 31 -12.21 3.38 -3.53
CA ILE A 31 -12.21 2.09 -2.84
C ILE A 31 -11.40 1.11 -3.70
N GLY A 32 -10.38 0.51 -3.11
CA GLY A 32 -9.59 -0.56 -3.70
C GLY A 32 -9.77 -1.86 -2.93
N VAL A 33 -9.49 -2.98 -3.60
CA VAL A 33 -9.42 -4.29 -2.94
C VAL A 33 -7.97 -4.75 -2.96
N LEU A 34 -7.50 -5.28 -1.83
CA LEU A 34 -6.21 -5.92 -1.70
C LEU A 34 -6.43 -7.39 -1.39
N ASN A 35 -5.89 -8.28 -2.22
CA ASN A 35 -5.89 -9.71 -2.00
C ASN A 35 -4.44 -10.16 -1.82
N LEU A 36 -4.06 -10.58 -0.63
CA LEU A 36 -2.78 -11.22 -0.35
C LEU A 36 -2.98 -12.72 -0.23
N ASN A 37 -2.33 -13.45 -1.14
CA ASN A 37 -2.27 -14.90 -1.19
C ASN A 37 -0.88 -15.32 -0.72
N GLY A 38 -0.82 -16.06 0.38
CA GLY A 38 0.41 -16.62 0.91
C GLY A 38 0.45 -18.14 0.71
N ARG A 39 1.64 -18.66 0.39
CA ARG A 39 1.88 -20.11 0.33
C ARG A 39 3.17 -20.48 1.06
N ILE A 40 3.12 -21.54 1.84
CA ILE A 40 4.25 -22.10 2.57
C ILE A 40 4.73 -23.34 1.82
N GLU A 41 5.98 -23.32 1.39
CA GLU A 41 6.63 -24.48 0.78
C GLU A 41 6.91 -25.56 1.83
N ASP A 42 6.80 -26.82 1.40
CA ASP A 42 7.04 -28.00 2.23
C ASP A 42 6.20 -28.04 3.53
N TYR A 43 5.02 -27.40 3.52
CA TYR A 43 4.14 -27.37 4.69
C TYR A 43 3.61 -28.77 5.01
N SER A 44 3.83 -29.19 6.25
CA SER A 44 3.24 -30.41 6.81
C SER A 44 2.18 -30.01 7.83
N ALA A 45 0.94 -30.40 7.58
CA ALA A 45 -0.17 -30.12 8.48
C ALA A 45 0.11 -30.74 9.87
N SER A 46 -0.22 -29.99 10.91
CA SER A 46 -0.07 -30.33 12.32
C SER A 46 -1.43 -30.23 13.00
N ASP A 47 -1.61 -30.95 14.11
CA ASP A 47 -2.82 -30.86 14.94
C ASP A 47 -3.05 -29.43 15.46
N GLU A 48 -1.96 -28.70 15.71
CA GLU A 48 -1.99 -27.25 15.92
C GLU A 48 -1.66 -26.54 14.60
N PRO A 49 -2.65 -25.90 13.93
CA PRO A 49 -2.40 -25.24 12.65
C PRO A 49 -1.53 -24.00 12.85
N LEU A 50 -0.57 -23.82 11.94
CA LEU A 50 0.23 -22.60 11.89
C LEU A 50 -0.68 -21.41 11.60
N LYS A 51 -0.55 -20.33 12.37
CA LYS A 51 -1.31 -19.10 12.17
C LYS A 51 -0.40 -18.00 11.68
N VAL A 52 -0.84 -17.28 10.66
CA VAL A 52 -0.15 -16.13 10.07
C VAL A 52 -0.90 -14.87 10.46
N ARG A 53 -0.22 -13.96 11.15
CA ARG A 53 -0.71 -12.61 11.42
C ARG A 53 -0.30 -11.73 10.25
N VAL A 54 -1.28 -11.18 9.54
CA VAL A 54 -1.07 -10.18 8.49
C VAL A 54 -1.59 -8.85 9.00
N MET A 55 -0.74 -7.82 8.97
CA MET A 55 -1.09 -6.47 9.33
C MET A 55 -0.88 -5.55 8.13
N LEU A 56 -1.93 -4.80 7.79
CA LEU A 56 -1.85 -3.64 6.92
C LEU A 56 -1.80 -2.39 7.82
N PRO A 57 -0.71 -1.60 7.78
CA PRO A 57 -0.56 -0.41 8.63
C PRO A 57 -1.65 0.64 8.34
N LYS A 58 -2.07 1.37 9.37
CA LYS A 58 -3.04 2.46 9.27
C LYS A 58 -2.63 3.60 8.34
N GLU A 59 -1.33 3.77 8.10
CA GLU A 59 -0.81 4.78 7.17
C GLU A 59 -1.13 4.42 5.71
N TYR A 60 -1.49 3.17 5.44
CA TYR A 60 -1.86 2.74 4.10
C TYR A 60 -3.17 3.39 3.66
N GLY A 61 -3.18 3.88 2.41
CA GLY A 61 -4.32 4.58 1.84
C GLY A 61 -4.33 6.08 2.11
N LEU A 62 -3.40 6.62 2.91
CA LEU A 62 -3.24 8.07 3.04
C LEU A 62 -2.44 8.64 1.87
N GLY A 63 -2.90 9.77 1.31
CA GLY A 63 -2.28 10.41 0.15
C GLY A 63 -1.71 11.79 0.49
N GLY A 64 -0.56 12.13 -0.10
CA GLY A 64 -0.05 13.50 -0.19
C GLY A 64 -0.14 14.31 1.11
N LEU A 65 -1.09 15.25 1.15
CA LEU A 65 -1.30 16.20 2.24
C LEU A 65 -1.93 15.57 3.50
N ASP A 66 -2.52 14.38 3.43
CA ASP A 66 -3.12 13.70 4.59
C ASP A 66 -2.05 13.37 5.64
N HIS A 67 -0.83 13.03 5.18
CA HIS A 67 0.33 12.79 6.07
C HIS A 67 0.82 14.07 6.77
N VAL A 68 0.40 15.26 6.30
CA VAL A 68 0.84 16.56 6.82
C VAL A 68 -0.21 17.19 7.74
N PHE A 69 -1.51 17.06 7.41
CA PHE A 69 -2.58 17.79 8.09
C PHE A 69 -3.37 17.00 9.14
N GLY A 70 -3.16 15.69 9.25
CA GLY A 70 -3.87 14.87 10.23
C GLY A 70 -3.11 13.62 10.63
N LYS A 71 -3.68 12.86 11.55
CA LYS A 71 -3.25 11.49 11.85
C LYS A 71 -4.17 10.50 11.12
N PRO A 72 -3.72 9.26 10.82
CA PRO A 72 -4.51 8.27 10.10
C PRO A 72 -5.94 8.08 10.64
N GLU A 73 -6.11 8.14 11.95
CA GLU A 73 -7.40 7.94 12.62
C GLU A 73 -8.43 9.04 12.31
N ASP A 74 -7.98 10.26 11.99
CA ASP A 74 -8.86 11.38 11.62
C ASP A 74 -9.56 11.10 10.28
N TYR A 75 -8.98 10.22 9.46
CA TYR A 75 -9.51 9.75 8.18
C TYR A 75 -10.19 8.38 8.28
N GLY A 76 -10.35 7.84 9.50
CA GLY A 76 -10.93 6.52 9.73
C GLY A 76 -10.01 5.35 9.39
N ASN A 77 -8.70 5.58 9.24
CA ASN A 77 -7.72 4.52 9.00
C ASN A 77 -7.16 3.96 10.32
N PHE A 78 -7.14 2.64 10.42
CA PHE A 78 -6.65 1.89 11.57
C PHE A 78 -5.82 0.69 11.09
N ASP A 79 -4.94 0.20 11.95
CA ASP A 79 -4.16 -1.01 11.66
C ASP A 79 -5.12 -2.16 11.45
N ARG A 80 -5.07 -2.78 10.27
CA ARG A 80 -5.89 -3.95 9.96
C ARG A 80 -5.07 -5.19 10.22
N ILE A 81 -5.34 -5.84 11.34
CA ILE A 81 -4.65 -7.04 11.77
C ILE A 81 -5.60 -8.21 11.64
N GLU A 82 -5.24 -9.20 10.82
CA GLU A 82 -5.97 -10.45 10.73
C GLU A 82 -5.06 -11.62 11.02
N LEU A 83 -5.60 -12.60 11.74
CA LEU A 83 -4.96 -13.89 11.97
C LEU A 83 -5.59 -14.91 11.02
N LYS A 84 -4.78 -15.50 10.14
CA LYS A 84 -5.20 -16.52 9.19
C LYS A 84 -4.58 -17.85 9.56
N GLU A 85 -5.39 -18.89 9.60
CA GLU A 85 -4.88 -20.26 9.74
C GLU A 85 -4.41 -20.74 8.37
N VAL A 86 -3.24 -21.38 8.35
CA VAL A 86 -2.70 -22.00 7.14
C VAL A 86 -3.48 -23.27 6.88
N ASP A 87 -4.04 -23.40 5.67
CA ASP A 87 -4.81 -24.57 5.28
C ASP A 87 -3.92 -25.82 5.11
N HIS A 88 -4.56 -26.97 4.87
CA HIS A 88 -3.84 -28.24 4.66
C HIS A 88 -2.91 -28.23 3.44
N SER A 89 -3.08 -27.31 2.49
CA SER A 89 -2.21 -27.15 1.32
C SER A 89 -1.01 -26.23 1.57
N GLY A 90 -0.91 -25.63 2.76
CA GLY A 90 0.09 -24.63 3.07
C GLY A 90 -0.28 -23.21 2.62
N SER A 91 -1.54 -22.96 2.26
CA SER A 91 -1.99 -21.66 1.73
C SER A 91 -2.78 -20.85 2.74
N PHE A 92 -2.77 -19.54 2.58
CA PHE A 92 -3.64 -18.61 3.31
C PHE A 92 -4.00 -17.40 2.44
N THR A 93 -5.16 -16.81 2.68
CA THR A 93 -5.64 -15.64 1.94
C THR A 93 -6.09 -14.54 2.91
N PHE A 94 -5.65 -13.32 2.64
CA PHE A 94 -6.05 -12.10 3.32
C PHE A 94 -6.67 -11.15 2.29
N ARG A 95 -7.93 -10.76 2.50
CA ARG A 95 -8.64 -9.82 1.64
C ARG A 95 -9.00 -8.59 2.46
N SER A 96 -8.66 -7.40 1.98
CA SER A 96 -9.02 -6.15 2.62
C SER A 96 -9.58 -5.14 1.62
N GLU A 97 -10.72 -4.55 1.97
CA GLU A 97 -11.29 -3.42 1.23
C GLU A 97 -10.82 -2.12 1.86
N VAL A 98 -10.06 -1.34 1.10
CA VAL A 98 -9.32 -0.18 1.58
C VAL A 98 -9.80 1.07 0.87
N VAL A 99 -10.07 2.11 1.63
CA VAL A 99 -10.26 3.45 1.08
C VAL A 99 -8.87 4.07 0.96
N TYR A 100 -8.52 4.52 -0.24
CA TYR A 100 -7.27 5.25 -0.45
C TYR A 100 -7.56 6.63 -1.00
N HIS A 101 -6.80 7.59 -0.48
CA HIS A 101 -6.85 9.00 -0.78
C HIS A 101 -5.73 9.33 -1.75
N ILE A 102 -6.04 10.11 -2.78
CA ILE A 102 -5.04 10.61 -3.69
C ILE A 102 -5.28 12.09 -3.92
N THR A 103 -4.23 12.86 -3.69
CA THR A 103 -4.19 14.28 -3.96
C THR A 103 -3.81 14.49 -5.42
N PHE A 104 -4.71 15.07 -6.22
CA PHE A 104 -4.40 15.46 -7.59
C PHE A 104 -4.26 16.96 -7.71
N PHE A 105 -3.20 17.39 -8.38
CA PHE A 105 -3.09 18.74 -8.88
C PHE A 105 -3.86 18.81 -10.20
N LEU A 106 -5.00 19.50 -10.23
CA LEU A 106 -5.69 19.80 -11.49
C LEU A 106 -4.84 20.81 -12.25
N LEU A 107 -3.99 20.32 -13.15
CA LEU A 107 -3.58 21.11 -14.31
C LEU A 107 -4.64 20.86 -15.40
N PRO A 108 -5.51 21.84 -15.70
CA PRO A 108 -6.44 21.72 -16.83
C PRO A 108 -5.60 21.51 -18.11
N PRO A 109 -5.91 20.55 -19.00
CA PRO A 109 -7.16 19.79 -19.13
C PRO A 109 -7.09 18.30 -18.71
N LEU A 110 -6.02 17.84 -18.06
CA LEU A 110 -5.78 16.40 -17.81
C LEU A 110 -5.94 16.08 -16.32
N GLY A 111 -7.18 15.81 -15.89
CA GLY A 111 -7.42 15.18 -14.59
C GLY A 111 -6.98 13.72 -14.65
N ILE A 112 -6.01 13.33 -13.82
CA ILE A 112 -5.62 11.93 -13.66
C ILE A 112 -6.56 11.32 -12.63
N ILE A 113 -7.34 10.32 -13.03
CA ILE A 113 -8.08 9.46 -12.11
C ILE A 113 -7.14 8.31 -11.75
N PRO A 114 -6.90 8.05 -10.46
CA PRO A 114 -6.08 6.91 -10.07
C PRO A 114 -6.84 5.65 -10.42
N LYS A 115 -6.20 4.81 -11.22
CA LYS A 115 -6.84 3.60 -11.68
C LYS A 115 -6.71 2.47 -10.66
N ALA A 116 -5.67 2.43 -9.85
CA ALA A 116 -5.41 1.32 -8.93
C ALA A 116 -5.00 1.84 -7.54
N PRO A 117 -5.26 1.06 -6.47
CA PRO A 117 -4.74 1.38 -5.15
C PRO A 117 -3.20 1.34 -5.17
N PRO A 118 -2.52 2.15 -4.32
CA PRO A 118 -1.07 2.11 -4.22
C PRO A 118 -0.60 0.75 -3.71
N VAL A 119 0.62 0.34 -4.06
CA VAL A 119 1.14 -0.95 -3.62
C VAL A 119 1.37 -0.92 -2.09
N PRO A 120 0.81 -1.87 -1.32
CA PRO A 120 0.89 -1.85 0.14
C PRO A 120 2.26 -2.25 0.69
N ILE A 121 2.49 -1.88 1.94
CA ILE A 121 3.51 -2.47 2.81
C ILE A 121 2.77 -3.34 3.82
N TYR A 122 3.17 -4.61 3.96
CA TYR A 122 2.58 -5.53 4.93
C TYR A 122 3.55 -5.83 6.07
N VAL A 123 3.01 -6.08 7.26
CA VAL A 123 3.74 -6.71 8.35
C VAL A 123 3.18 -8.12 8.53
N VAL A 124 4.01 -9.13 8.32
CA VAL A 124 3.64 -10.55 8.44
C VAL A 124 4.32 -11.15 9.66
N GLY A 125 3.64 -11.99 10.43
CA GLY A 125 4.24 -12.75 11.53
C GLY A 125 3.63 -14.14 11.63
N PHE A 126 4.35 -15.07 12.25
CA PHE A 126 3.93 -16.47 12.37
C PHE A 126 3.78 -16.86 13.84
N SER A 127 2.82 -17.74 14.14
CA SER A 127 2.51 -18.16 15.50
C SER A 127 3.62 -18.99 16.15
N ASP A 128 4.45 -19.66 15.35
CA ASP A 128 5.60 -20.44 15.85
C ASP A 128 6.78 -19.55 16.27
N CYS A 129 6.87 -18.33 15.75
CA CYS A 129 7.84 -17.31 16.14
C CYS A 129 7.15 -15.95 16.39
N PRO A 130 6.37 -15.79 17.48
CA PRO A 130 5.49 -14.64 17.67
C PRO A 130 6.22 -13.29 17.81
N ASN A 131 7.51 -13.35 18.18
CA ASN A 131 8.40 -12.20 18.32
C ASN A 131 9.10 -11.83 17.00
N GLU A 132 8.93 -12.59 15.93
CA GLU A 132 9.53 -12.29 14.63
C GLU A 132 8.46 -11.77 13.66
N VAL A 133 8.75 -10.65 13.01
CA VAL A 133 7.86 -10.04 12.00
C VAL A 133 8.64 -9.66 10.75
N TYR A 134 7.97 -9.73 9.60
CA TYR A 134 8.50 -9.43 8.28
C TYR A 134 7.80 -8.18 7.75
N LEU A 135 8.56 -7.10 7.56
CA LEU A 135 8.09 -5.92 6.84
C LEU A 135 8.30 -6.18 5.36
N VAL A 136 7.22 -6.33 4.61
CA VAL A 136 7.20 -6.69 3.19
C VAL A 136 6.79 -5.47 2.38
N GLU A 137 7.70 -5.00 1.54
CA GLU A 137 7.49 -3.94 0.55
C GLU A 137 7.58 -4.52 -0.87
N PHE A 138 7.07 -3.81 -1.85
CA PHE A 138 7.14 -4.26 -3.25
C PHE A 138 7.79 -3.17 -4.10
N LYS A 139 8.81 -3.56 -4.87
CA LYS A 139 9.47 -2.66 -5.83
C LYS A 139 9.59 -3.37 -7.17
N ASN A 140 9.13 -2.71 -8.23
CA ASN A 140 9.07 -3.28 -9.58
C ASN A 140 8.34 -4.64 -9.62
N ASN A 141 7.20 -4.72 -8.93
CA ASN A 141 6.38 -5.92 -8.80
C ASN A 141 7.06 -7.13 -8.13
N ALA A 142 8.21 -6.96 -7.48
CA ALA A 142 8.88 -7.99 -6.72
C ALA A 142 8.87 -7.65 -5.23
N ALA A 143 8.63 -8.66 -4.38
CA ALA A 143 8.71 -8.50 -2.94
C ALA A 143 10.14 -8.24 -2.48
N ARG A 144 10.30 -7.31 -1.56
CA ARG A 144 11.49 -7.07 -0.74
C ARG A 144 11.05 -7.08 0.69
N TYR A 145 11.89 -7.58 1.59
CA TYR A 145 11.49 -7.64 2.98
C TYR A 145 12.66 -7.52 3.93
N LYS A 146 12.31 -7.15 5.16
CA LYS A 146 13.21 -7.13 6.31
C LYS A 146 12.55 -7.87 7.46
N ALA A 147 13.34 -8.65 8.20
CA ALA A 147 12.89 -9.32 9.41
C ALA A 147 13.23 -8.48 10.65
N TYR A 148 12.36 -8.47 11.65
CA TYR A 148 12.55 -7.74 12.91
C TYR A 148 12.15 -8.61 14.10
N LEU A 149 12.90 -8.49 15.19
CA LEU A 149 12.50 -8.97 16.51
C LEU A 149 11.68 -7.91 17.24
N MET A 150 10.50 -8.32 17.71
CA MET A 150 9.58 -7.57 18.54
C MET A 150 9.62 -8.11 19.98
N PRO A 151 9.47 -7.22 20.98
CA PRO A 151 9.17 -5.79 20.89
C PRO A 151 10.41 -4.89 20.67
N GLN A 152 11.62 -5.45 20.60
CA GLN A 152 12.88 -4.67 20.56
C GLN A 152 13.07 -3.85 19.28
N LYS A 153 12.25 -4.09 18.24
CA LYS A 153 12.37 -3.48 16.90
C LYS A 153 13.77 -3.64 16.30
N LYS A 154 14.45 -4.73 16.64
CA LYS A 154 15.81 -5.02 16.19
C LYS A 154 15.75 -5.74 14.85
N GLU A 155 16.37 -5.18 13.82
CA GLU A 155 16.49 -5.84 12.52
C GLU A 155 17.26 -7.17 12.67
N LEU A 156 16.69 -8.23 12.10
CA LEU A 156 17.27 -9.57 12.04
C LEU A 156 17.96 -9.77 10.69
N PRO A 157 19.21 -10.25 10.67
CA PRO A 157 19.81 -10.82 9.47
C PRO A 157 18.93 -11.94 8.91
N LEU A 158 18.70 -11.96 7.59
CA LEU A 158 17.78 -12.89 6.93
C LEU A 158 18.23 -14.36 7.06
N ASP A 159 19.53 -14.63 7.17
CA ASP A 159 20.10 -15.95 7.45
C ASP A 159 19.75 -16.49 8.85
N LYS A 160 19.31 -15.62 9.75
CA LYS A 160 18.86 -15.97 11.11
C LYS A 160 17.35 -15.94 11.27
N ALA A 161 16.63 -15.49 10.25
CA ALA A 161 15.18 -15.42 10.25
C ALA A 161 14.60 -16.83 10.12
N ARG A 162 13.54 -17.14 10.89
CA ARG A 162 12.92 -18.47 10.84
C ARG A 162 12.22 -18.74 9.50
N TRP A 163 11.70 -17.70 8.88
CA TRP A 163 11.05 -17.77 7.58
C TRP A 163 11.76 -16.88 6.57
N THR A 164 11.81 -17.37 5.34
CA THR A 164 12.33 -16.67 4.18
C THR A 164 11.21 -16.45 3.18
N ILE A 165 11.08 -15.23 2.65
CA ILE A 165 10.21 -14.93 1.50
C ILE A 165 11.08 -15.04 0.26
N PHE A 166 10.96 -16.15 -0.47
CA PHE A 166 11.82 -16.41 -1.64
C PHE A 166 11.16 -16.00 -2.96
N GLU A 167 9.85 -15.82 -2.97
CA GLU A 167 9.09 -15.33 -4.12
C GLU A 167 7.98 -14.40 -3.64
N GLY A 168 7.78 -13.30 -4.34
CA GLY A 168 6.61 -12.47 -4.12
C GLY A 168 6.38 -11.48 -5.24
N SER A 169 5.11 -11.30 -5.60
CA SER A 169 4.71 -10.46 -6.72
C SER A 169 3.45 -9.68 -6.43
N VAL A 170 3.30 -8.53 -7.09
CA VAL A 170 2.03 -7.79 -7.13
C VAL A 170 1.55 -7.65 -8.58
N GLN A 171 0.25 -7.84 -8.78
CA GLN A 171 -0.41 -7.66 -10.07
C GLN A 171 -1.68 -6.83 -9.88
N GLU A 172 -1.95 -5.92 -10.81
CA GLU A 172 -3.23 -5.22 -10.89
C GLU A 172 -4.23 -6.10 -11.63
N VAL A 173 -5.38 -6.34 -11.02
CA VAL A 173 -6.50 -7.08 -11.62
C VAL A 173 -7.77 -6.24 -11.57
N ASP A 174 -8.71 -6.53 -12.47
CA ASP A 174 -10.03 -5.92 -12.49
C ASP A 174 -11.06 -6.95 -12.05
N ILE A 175 -11.66 -6.74 -10.88
CA ILE A 175 -12.68 -7.61 -10.31
C ILE A 175 -13.98 -6.81 -10.30
N GLU A 176 -14.93 -7.20 -11.14
CA GLU A 176 -16.27 -6.56 -11.21
C GLU A 176 -16.23 -5.05 -11.49
N GLY A 177 -15.28 -4.58 -12.30
CA GLY A 177 -15.11 -3.16 -12.61
C GLY A 177 -14.37 -2.38 -11.51
N ARG A 178 -13.89 -3.05 -10.47
CA ARG A 178 -13.05 -2.48 -9.41
C ARG A 178 -11.62 -2.94 -9.59
N LYS A 179 -10.71 -1.98 -9.52
CA LYS A 179 -9.28 -2.26 -9.57
C LYS A 179 -8.81 -2.79 -8.22
N SER A 180 -8.19 -3.95 -8.28
CA SER A 180 -7.72 -4.72 -7.14
C SER A 180 -6.23 -5.02 -7.32
N LEU A 181 -5.49 -5.13 -6.22
CA LEU A 181 -4.14 -5.68 -6.25
C LEU A 181 -4.18 -7.12 -5.77
N GLU A 182 -3.61 -8.01 -6.57
CA GLU A 182 -3.30 -9.37 -6.18
C GLU A 182 -1.82 -9.46 -5.82
N ILE A 183 -1.59 -9.70 -4.53
CA ILE A 183 -0.29 -9.94 -3.93
C ILE A 183 -0.13 -11.44 -3.75
N THR A 184 0.97 -11.99 -4.23
CA THR A 184 1.36 -13.38 -3.95
C THR A 184 2.66 -13.37 -3.18
N LEU A 185 2.75 -14.15 -2.10
CA LEU A 185 3.96 -14.36 -1.31
C LEU A 185 4.20 -15.85 -1.11
N ARG A 186 5.43 -16.30 -1.30
CA ARG A 186 5.84 -17.66 -0.95
C ARG A 186 6.89 -17.66 0.14
N PHE A 187 6.66 -18.51 1.12
CA PHE A 187 7.45 -18.62 2.34
C PHE A 187 8.10 -19.98 2.40
N LYS A 188 9.32 -20.04 2.91
CA LYS A 188 10.01 -21.28 3.25
C LYS A 188 10.59 -21.15 4.66
N ARG A 189 10.53 -22.22 5.43
CA ARG A 189 11.20 -22.29 6.74
C ARG A 189 12.71 -22.47 6.53
N THR A 190 13.51 -21.66 7.21
CA THR A 190 14.99 -21.67 7.16
C THR A 190 15.55 -22.76 8.09
#